data_AF-A0A371PS41-F1
#
_entry.id   AF-A0A371PS41-F1
#
_cell.length_a   1.000
_cell.length_b   1.000
_cell.length_c   1.000
_cell.angle_alpha   90.00
_cell.angle_beta   90.00
_cell.angle_gamma   90.00
#
_symmetry.space_group_name_H-M   'P 1'
#
loop_
_entity.id
_entity.type
_entity.pdbx_description
1 polymer ?
#
loop_
_entity_poly.entity_id
_entity_poly.type
_entity_poly.pdbx_seq_one_letter_code
_entity_poly.pdbx_strand_id
1 'polypeptide(L)'
;MPPTDTERRLCEATARGDLDGQVAAIAGEDLYLAVPQQGPDPLPVYDDPATGGKCIPVVTRGMLPPWQPQQFFDRVSVEELAQDWPNDKWRLAVNPGTPCAAYLAATPAHRAGWLRIRAQVEVRPGGLLVTHFGGPLHGPVAQGLACGAPLAVHHSLPWNELGTAFLDHASDAQTLREQWSVADPATWQQRLDQLLSGQFVPADTESALRARARGRDTADKEEAPEAAGSGEAADAPAVPELVTTYEERFRTDGLLPTDGRVVSLVALDYAHAVALVRWGLGARLCAPQQAEQAVAQAGARAREAYGSWEEFAAGYALGRLLAFDNGWFGPQYAETVHLHRVLTQDPASPWRGLPFA
;
A
#
# COMPACT_ATOMS: atom_id res chain seq x y z
N MET A 1 6.21 -10.59 19.68
CA MET A 1 6.43 -11.14 18.32
C MET A 1 6.87 -9.98 17.43
N PRO A 2 7.89 -10.13 16.59
CA PRO A 2 8.29 -9.09 15.64
C PRO A 2 7.14 -8.76 14.67
N PRO A 3 6.85 -7.48 14.40
CA PRO A 3 5.70 -7.08 13.59
C PRO A 3 5.82 -7.38 12.10
N THR A 4 7.04 -7.43 11.54
CA THR A 4 7.31 -7.91 10.18
C THR A 4 8.59 -8.77 10.16
N ASP A 5 8.93 -9.32 8.99
CA ASP A 5 10.16 -10.08 8.81
C ASP A 5 11.43 -9.23 8.89
N THR A 6 11.34 -7.92 8.64
CA THR A 6 12.46 -6.99 8.88
C THR A 6 12.79 -6.92 10.36
N GLU A 7 11.80 -6.66 11.20
CA GLU A 7 12.02 -6.69 12.64
C GLU A 7 12.44 -8.08 13.10
N ARG A 8 11.87 -9.16 12.56
CA ARG A 8 12.29 -10.53 12.92
C ARG A 8 13.78 -10.74 12.68
N ARG A 9 14.29 -10.42 11.49
CA ARG A 9 15.72 -10.52 11.14
C ARG A 9 16.59 -9.69 12.09
N LEU A 10 16.16 -8.47 12.40
CA LEU A 10 16.87 -7.59 13.33
C LEU A 10 16.90 -8.18 14.74
N CYS A 11 15.75 -8.62 15.29
CA CYS A 11 15.68 -9.23 16.62
C CYS A 11 16.60 -10.46 16.71
N GLU A 12 16.60 -11.31 15.70
CA GLU A 12 17.41 -12.53 15.66
C GLU A 12 18.92 -12.22 15.58
N ALA A 13 19.32 -11.23 14.77
CA ALA A 13 20.71 -10.79 14.71
C ALA A 13 21.17 -10.14 16.02
N THR A 14 20.32 -9.31 16.63
CA THR A 14 20.56 -8.72 17.97
C THR A 14 20.74 -9.80 19.03
N ALA A 15 19.87 -10.81 19.07
CA ALA A 15 19.96 -11.91 20.02
C ALA A 15 21.25 -12.73 19.89
N ARG A 16 21.84 -12.80 18.69
CA ARG A 16 23.12 -13.47 18.42
C ARG A 16 24.35 -12.59 18.65
N GLY A 17 24.19 -11.28 18.89
CA GLY A 17 25.30 -10.32 18.88
C GLY A 17 25.96 -10.14 17.50
N ASP A 18 25.23 -10.46 16.44
CA ASP A 18 25.69 -10.45 15.05
C ASP A 18 25.57 -9.03 14.47
N LEU A 19 26.65 -8.26 14.56
CA LEU A 19 26.66 -6.85 14.14
C LEU A 19 26.45 -6.69 12.62
N ASP A 20 27.07 -7.55 11.82
CA ASP A 20 26.91 -7.52 10.36
C ASP A 20 25.47 -7.93 9.99
N GLY A 21 24.90 -8.91 10.68
CA GLY A 21 23.48 -9.29 10.54
C GLY A 21 22.51 -8.18 10.94
N GLN A 22 22.81 -7.39 11.98
CA GLN A 22 21.98 -6.24 12.37
C GLN A 22 21.96 -5.18 11.26
N VAL A 23 23.13 -4.87 10.68
CA VAL A 23 23.23 -3.96 9.55
C VAL A 23 22.53 -4.52 8.32
N ALA A 24 22.73 -5.80 8.00
CA ALA A 24 22.08 -6.45 6.86
C ALA A 24 20.55 -6.45 6.97
N ALA A 25 20.01 -6.56 8.17
CA ALA A 25 18.57 -6.51 8.41
C ALA A 25 17.93 -5.15 8.08
N ILE A 26 18.69 -4.05 8.13
CA ILE A 26 18.21 -2.69 7.86
C ILE A 26 18.76 -2.09 6.56
N ALA A 27 19.78 -2.70 5.95
CA ALA A 27 20.52 -2.09 4.84
C ALA A 27 19.64 -1.82 3.61
N GLY A 28 18.69 -2.72 3.31
CA GLY A 28 17.76 -2.54 2.18
C GLY A 28 16.42 -1.90 2.57
N GLU A 29 16.25 -1.47 3.82
CA GLU A 29 14.96 -1.06 4.37
C GLU A 29 14.85 0.45 4.53
N ASP A 30 13.61 0.93 4.47
CA ASP A 30 13.27 2.30 4.84
C ASP A 30 13.28 2.44 6.36
N LEU A 31 14.07 3.39 6.86
CA LEU A 31 14.13 3.78 8.27
C LEU A 31 13.46 5.13 8.47
N TYR A 32 13.05 5.42 9.71
CA TYR A 32 12.26 6.60 10.02
C TYR A 32 12.87 7.40 11.17
N LEU A 33 13.08 8.68 10.93
CA LEU A 33 13.49 9.68 11.91
C LEU A 33 12.28 10.52 12.31
N ALA A 34 12.09 10.73 13.62
CA ALA A 34 11.10 11.69 14.07
C ALA A 34 11.52 13.11 13.64
N VAL A 35 10.63 13.84 12.97
CA VAL A 35 10.85 15.24 12.60
C VAL A 35 10.93 16.07 13.89
N PRO A 36 12.03 16.80 14.13
CA PRO A 36 12.17 17.64 15.31
C PRO A 36 11.06 18.69 15.36
N GLN A 37 10.26 18.70 16.43
CA GLN A 37 9.11 19.61 16.50
C GLN A 37 9.53 21.08 16.59
N GLN A 38 10.61 21.40 17.31
CA GLN A 38 11.34 22.69 17.33
C GLN A 38 12.73 22.49 17.96
N GLY A 39 13.78 23.07 17.36
CA GLY A 39 15.15 23.03 17.90
C GLY A 39 16.20 23.47 16.87
N PRO A 40 17.42 23.84 17.30
CA PRO A 40 18.51 24.20 16.39
C PRO A 40 19.13 22.99 15.68
N ASP A 41 18.95 21.79 16.24
CA ASP A 41 19.56 20.56 15.72
C ASP A 41 18.62 19.87 14.72
N PRO A 42 19.11 19.53 13.51
CA PRO A 42 18.30 18.91 12.47
C PRO A 42 17.96 17.43 12.74
N LEU A 43 18.54 16.82 13.77
CA LEU A 43 18.40 15.39 14.08
C LEU A 43 17.99 15.17 15.55
N PRO A 44 17.16 14.14 15.84
CA PRO A 44 16.61 13.88 17.17
C PRO A 44 17.60 13.18 18.12
N VAL A 45 18.74 13.81 18.40
CA VAL A 45 19.80 13.23 19.25
C VAL A 45 19.35 13.14 20.71
N TYR A 46 19.60 12.01 21.37
CA TYR A 46 19.31 11.82 22.80
C TYR A 46 20.45 11.11 23.54
N ASP A 47 20.50 11.26 24.86
CA ASP A 47 21.38 10.50 25.73
C ASP A 47 20.70 9.15 26.06
N ASP A 48 21.28 8.06 25.56
CA ASP A 48 20.69 6.73 25.70
C ASP A 48 21.22 6.04 26.96
N PRO A 49 20.33 5.61 27.89
CA PRO A 49 20.77 5.00 29.14
C PRO A 49 21.36 3.61 28.97
N ALA A 50 21.02 2.88 27.91
CA ALA A 50 21.52 1.53 27.66
C ALA A 50 22.97 1.55 27.18
N THR A 51 23.36 2.56 26.41
CA THR A 51 24.72 2.73 25.89
C THR A 51 25.57 3.69 26.72
N GLY A 52 24.96 4.53 27.55
CA GLY A 52 25.64 5.60 28.30
C GLY A 52 26.21 6.70 27.40
N GLY A 53 25.71 6.84 26.17
CA GLY A 53 26.23 7.77 25.17
C GLY A 53 25.13 8.38 24.30
N LYS A 54 25.53 9.32 23.43
CA LYS A 54 24.61 9.98 22.50
C LYS A 54 24.25 9.08 21.34
N CYS A 55 22.95 9.01 21.04
CA CYS A 55 22.40 8.22 19.96
C CYS A 55 21.49 9.06 19.06
N ILE A 56 21.45 8.68 17.78
CA ILE A 56 20.39 9.10 16.86
C ILE A 56 19.40 7.92 16.74
N PRO A 57 18.13 8.10 17.14
CA PRO A 57 17.11 7.07 17.10
C PRO A 57 16.49 6.99 15.70
N VAL A 58 16.44 5.79 15.15
CA VAL A 58 15.62 5.45 13.98
C VAL A 58 14.68 4.33 14.34
N VAL A 59 13.51 4.30 13.70
CA VAL A 59 12.61 3.15 13.77
C VAL A 59 12.44 2.51 12.40
N THR A 60 12.32 1.20 12.36
CA THR A 60 11.90 0.46 11.17
C THR A 60 10.39 0.61 10.98
N ARG A 61 9.90 0.34 9.76
CA ARG A 61 8.48 0.47 9.40
C ARG A 61 7.53 -0.20 10.40
N GLY A 62 7.78 -1.45 10.77
CA GLY A 62 6.91 -2.19 11.70
C GLY A 62 6.98 -1.70 13.13
N MET A 63 7.94 -0.84 13.46
CA MET A 63 8.11 -0.23 14.78
C MET A 63 7.78 1.26 14.81
N LEU A 64 7.19 1.81 13.74
CA LEU A 64 6.63 3.16 13.78
C LEU A 64 5.64 3.26 14.95
N PRO A 65 5.75 4.29 15.81
CA PRO A 65 4.85 4.42 16.94
C PRO A 65 3.43 4.71 16.44
N PRO A 66 2.41 4.49 17.28
CA PRO A 66 1.04 4.89 16.97
C PRO A 66 0.95 6.35 16.58
N TRP A 67 0.02 6.65 15.67
CA TRP A 67 -0.21 8.00 15.16
C TRP A 67 -0.39 9.01 16.30
N GLN A 68 0.28 10.17 16.19
CA GLN A 68 0.10 11.30 17.09
C GLN A 68 -0.05 12.61 16.30
N PRO A 69 -0.89 13.56 16.75
CA PRO A 69 -1.22 14.76 15.97
C PRO A 69 -0.03 15.62 15.56
N GLN A 70 1.00 15.73 16.41
CA GLN A 70 2.14 16.64 16.22
C GLN A 70 3.44 15.91 15.85
N GLN A 71 3.44 14.59 15.80
CA GLN A 71 4.64 13.81 15.53
C GLN A 71 4.68 13.40 14.06
N PHE A 72 5.76 13.71 13.37
CA PHE A 72 5.97 13.35 11.97
C PHE A 72 7.24 12.53 11.83
N PHE A 73 7.34 11.78 10.73
CA PHE A 73 8.52 10.98 10.44
C PHE A 73 8.96 11.21 9.01
N ASP A 74 10.27 11.42 8.87
CA ASP A 74 10.95 11.46 7.58
C ASP A 74 11.67 10.14 7.37
N ARG A 75 11.61 9.67 6.13
CA ARG A 75 12.26 8.44 5.71
C ARG A 75 13.73 8.70 5.43
N VAL A 76 14.56 7.75 5.83
CA VAL A 76 16.01 7.76 5.64
C VAL A 76 16.51 6.36 5.37
N SER A 77 17.63 6.24 4.69
CA SER A 77 18.33 4.97 4.47
C SER A 77 19.61 4.86 5.29
N VAL A 78 20.11 3.62 5.46
CA VAL A 78 21.43 3.38 6.05
C VAL A 78 22.55 4.06 5.25
N GLU A 79 22.38 4.17 3.94
CA GLU A 79 23.35 4.80 3.05
C GLU A 79 23.46 6.31 3.31
N GLU A 80 22.33 7.02 3.37
CA GLU A 80 22.27 8.45 3.72
C GLU A 80 22.85 8.69 5.11
N LEU A 81 22.45 7.89 6.10
CA LEU A 81 23.00 7.99 7.46
C LEU A 81 24.51 7.74 7.50
N ALA A 82 25.03 6.81 6.70
CA ALA A 82 26.46 6.53 6.64
C ALA A 82 27.24 7.69 5.98
N GLN A 83 26.65 8.38 5.00
CA GLN A 83 27.29 9.49 4.29
C GLN A 83 27.28 10.77 5.12
N ASP A 84 26.13 11.14 5.67
CA ASP A 84 25.89 12.43 6.33
C ASP A 84 25.91 12.35 7.87
N TRP A 85 26.67 11.40 8.41
CA TRP A 85 26.73 11.18 9.86
C TRP A 85 27.35 12.38 10.60
N PRO A 86 26.67 12.98 11.58
CA PRO A 86 27.09 14.25 12.16
C PRO A 86 28.24 14.14 13.18
N ASN A 87 28.44 12.97 13.81
CA ASN A 87 29.43 12.82 14.87
C ASN A 87 29.86 11.36 15.08
N ASP A 88 31.13 11.05 14.83
CA ASP A 88 31.68 9.69 14.91
C ASP A 88 31.64 9.05 16.31
N LYS A 89 31.38 9.83 17.37
CA LYS A 89 31.20 9.30 18.73
C LYS A 89 29.76 8.90 19.04
N TRP A 90 28.81 9.33 18.22
CA TRP A 90 27.39 8.99 18.40
C TRP A 90 27.11 7.63 17.78
N ARG A 91 26.07 6.95 18.29
CA ARG A 91 25.63 5.65 17.80
C ARG A 91 24.30 5.78 17.06
N LEU A 92 24.05 4.89 16.12
CA LEU A 92 22.71 4.70 15.55
C LEU A 92 21.94 3.74 16.45
N ALA A 93 20.82 4.21 17.01
CA ALA A 93 19.92 3.38 17.80
C ALA A 93 18.72 3.00 16.94
N VAL A 94 18.61 1.74 16.56
CA VAL A 94 17.51 1.21 15.76
C VAL A 94 16.48 0.60 16.69
N ASN A 95 15.23 1.04 16.59
CA ASN A 95 14.10 0.61 17.44
C ASN A 95 14.41 0.70 18.95
N PRO A 96 14.95 1.82 19.45
CA PRO A 96 15.32 1.95 20.86
C PRO A 96 14.11 1.74 21.79
N GLY A 97 14.35 1.15 22.95
CA GLY A 97 13.29 0.84 23.92
C GLY A 97 12.44 -0.39 23.58
N THR A 98 12.81 -1.15 22.55
CA THR A 98 12.09 -2.35 22.12
C THR A 98 12.97 -3.60 22.34
N PRO A 99 12.38 -4.81 22.40
CA PRO A 99 13.16 -6.05 22.50
C PRO A 99 14.13 -6.31 21.34
N CYS A 100 13.99 -5.57 20.24
CA CYS A 100 14.79 -5.71 19.03
C CYS A 100 15.68 -4.49 18.80
N ALA A 101 15.94 -3.71 19.86
CA ALA A 101 16.81 -2.57 19.80
C ALA A 101 18.24 -2.98 19.39
N ALA A 102 18.79 -2.30 18.39
CA ALA A 102 20.19 -2.47 17.98
C ALA A 102 20.93 -1.13 18.09
N TYR A 103 22.17 -1.18 18.57
CA TYR A 103 22.98 0.02 18.81
C TYR A 103 24.29 -0.09 18.03
N LEU A 104 24.35 0.57 16.88
CA LEU A 104 25.45 0.46 15.94
C LEU A 104 26.43 1.63 16.13
N ALA A 105 27.72 1.33 16.28
CA ALA A 105 28.76 2.36 16.31
C ALA A 105 28.92 2.99 14.92
N ALA A 106 29.16 4.30 14.86
CA ALA A 106 29.16 5.05 13.60
C ALA A 106 30.48 5.79 13.29
N THR A 107 31.60 5.27 13.81
CA THR A 107 32.94 5.74 13.39
C THR A 107 33.13 5.55 11.89
N PRO A 108 34.11 6.20 11.23
CA PRO A 108 34.32 6.06 9.78
C PRO A 108 34.51 4.60 9.32
N ALA A 109 35.21 3.77 10.09
CA ALA A 109 35.40 2.35 9.78
C ALA A 109 34.08 1.54 9.82
N HIS A 110 33.23 1.81 10.81
CA HIS A 110 31.92 1.16 10.93
C HIS A 110 30.98 1.61 9.79
N ARG A 111 30.94 2.90 9.46
CA ARG A 111 30.14 3.43 8.34
C ARG A 111 30.58 2.84 6.99
N ALA A 112 31.89 2.68 6.77
CA ALA A 112 32.40 1.95 5.61
C ALA A 112 31.96 0.47 5.59
N GLY A 113 31.85 -0.17 6.77
CA GLY A 113 31.27 -1.50 6.92
C GLY A 113 29.79 -1.54 6.54
N TRP A 114 29.01 -0.54 6.99
CA TRP A 114 27.59 -0.42 6.64
C TRP A 114 27.39 -0.31 5.13
N LEU A 115 28.16 0.56 4.47
CA LEU A 115 28.12 0.73 3.02
C LEU A 115 28.53 -0.54 2.26
N ARG A 116 29.50 -1.31 2.78
CA ARG A 116 29.89 -2.59 2.18
C ARG A 116 28.76 -3.60 2.23
N ILE A 117 28.10 -3.75 3.38
CA ILE A 117 26.95 -4.65 3.54
C ILE A 117 25.79 -4.18 2.67
N ARG A 118 25.53 -2.86 2.68
CA ARG A 118 24.53 -2.23 1.82
C ARG A 118 24.73 -2.53 0.35
N ALA A 119 25.96 -2.54 -0.14
CA ALA A 119 26.27 -2.88 -1.54
C ALA A 119 26.05 -4.37 -1.87
N GLN A 120 25.94 -5.25 -0.87
CA GLN A 120 25.66 -6.68 -1.02
C GLN A 120 24.16 -7.00 -0.88
N VAL A 121 23.39 -6.10 -0.29
CA VAL A 121 21.94 -6.22 -0.12
C VAL A 121 21.26 -5.42 -1.22
N GLU A 122 20.40 -6.06 -2.00
CA GLU A 122 19.57 -5.35 -2.98
C GLU A 122 18.69 -4.31 -2.28
N VAL A 123 18.47 -3.17 -2.92
CA VAL A 123 17.41 -2.24 -2.48
C VAL A 123 16.12 -3.04 -2.44
N ARG A 124 15.32 -2.90 -1.38
CA ARG A 124 14.02 -3.56 -1.32
C ARG A 124 13.20 -3.19 -2.58
N PRO A 125 12.89 -4.14 -3.46
CA PRO A 125 12.14 -3.84 -4.67
C PRO A 125 10.71 -3.43 -4.30
N GLY A 126 10.10 -2.59 -5.13
CA GLY A 126 8.65 -2.41 -5.12
C GLY A 126 7.94 -3.71 -5.51
N GLY A 127 6.66 -3.84 -5.17
CA GLY A 127 5.86 -5.00 -5.54
C GLY A 127 5.92 -6.19 -4.55
N LEU A 128 6.43 -6.00 -3.33
CA LEU A 128 6.46 -7.07 -2.32
C LEU A 128 5.21 -7.07 -1.45
N LEU A 129 4.66 -8.25 -1.19
CA LEU A 129 3.61 -8.42 -0.21
C LEU A 129 4.20 -8.39 1.20
N VAL A 130 3.67 -7.49 2.04
CA VAL A 130 4.09 -7.33 3.44
C VAL A 130 2.85 -7.33 4.34
N THR A 131 2.89 -8.12 5.40
CA THR A 131 1.86 -8.13 6.44
C THR A 131 2.45 -7.65 7.75
N HIS A 132 1.79 -6.71 8.41
CA HIS A 132 2.10 -6.30 9.77
C HIS A 132 1.33 -7.19 10.76
N PHE A 133 2.01 -8.08 11.47
CA PHE A 133 1.35 -9.08 12.33
C PHE A 133 0.62 -8.50 13.55
N GLY A 134 0.89 -7.25 13.91
CA GLY A 134 0.13 -6.50 14.93
C GLY A 134 -1.05 -5.70 14.38
N GLY A 135 -1.26 -5.69 13.06
CA GLY A 135 -2.34 -4.94 12.39
C GLY A 135 -3.65 -5.74 12.33
N PRO A 136 -4.77 -5.12 11.91
CA PRO A 136 -6.03 -5.83 11.68
C PRO A 136 -5.87 -6.94 10.64
N LEU A 137 -6.10 -8.18 11.05
CA LEU A 137 -6.07 -9.36 10.16
C LEU A 137 -7.45 -9.87 9.79
N HIS A 138 -8.51 -9.34 10.42
CA HIS A 138 -9.89 -9.77 10.24
C HIS A 138 -10.85 -8.59 10.40
N GLY A 139 -12.10 -8.77 9.97
CA GLY A 139 -13.18 -7.80 10.15
C GLY A 139 -13.18 -6.66 9.13
N PRO A 140 -14.11 -5.69 9.28
CA PRO A 140 -14.39 -4.69 8.25
C PRO A 140 -13.21 -3.79 7.89
N VAL A 141 -12.37 -3.42 8.87
CA VAL A 141 -11.18 -2.60 8.62
C VAL A 141 -10.14 -3.39 7.82
N ALA A 142 -9.88 -4.66 8.16
CA ALA A 142 -8.97 -5.50 7.39
C ALA A 142 -9.47 -5.70 5.95
N GLN A 143 -10.77 -5.96 5.77
CA GLN A 143 -11.38 -6.09 4.44
C GLN A 143 -11.25 -4.78 3.63
N GLY A 144 -11.49 -3.63 4.25
CA GLY A 144 -11.30 -2.33 3.60
C GLY A 144 -9.84 -2.08 3.22
N LEU A 145 -8.90 -2.36 4.12
CA LEU A 145 -7.46 -2.23 3.84
C LEU A 145 -7.02 -3.17 2.70
N ALA A 146 -7.60 -4.36 2.62
CA ALA A 146 -7.34 -5.30 1.53
C ALA A 146 -7.76 -4.76 0.14
N CYS A 147 -8.75 -3.85 0.06
CA CYS A 147 -9.07 -3.15 -1.19
C CYS A 147 -7.92 -2.21 -1.65
N GLY A 148 -7.17 -1.64 -0.71
CA GLY A 148 -5.98 -0.82 -0.97
C GLY A 148 -4.68 -1.60 -1.11
N ALA A 149 -4.71 -2.93 -1.00
CA ALA A 149 -3.52 -3.78 -1.06
C ALA A 149 -2.68 -3.62 -2.34
N PRO A 150 -3.25 -3.41 -3.55
CA PRO A 150 -2.43 -3.18 -4.75
C PRO A 150 -1.45 -2.01 -4.64
N LEU A 151 -1.85 -0.91 -4.00
CA LEU A 151 -0.96 0.24 -3.77
C LEU A 151 0.05 -0.06 -2.65
N ALA A 152 -0.37 -0.76 -1.60
CA ALA A 152 0.55 -1.18 -0.54
C ALA A 152 1.67 -2.10 -1.09
N VAL A 153 1.30 -3.11 -1.88
CA VAL A 153 2.24 -4.03 -2.53
C VAL A 153 3.15 -3.30 -3.50
N HIS A 154 2.62 -2.40 -4.33
CA HIS A 154 3.43 -1.60 -5.25
C HIS A 154 4.58 -0.87 -4.53
N HIS A 155 4.31 -0.32 -3.35
CA HIS A 155 5.31 0.35 -2.51
C HIS A 155 6.01 -0.56 -1.49
N SER A 156 5.74 -1.87 -1.49
CA SER A 156 6.29 -2.83 -0.53
C SER A 156 6.02 -2.47 0.93
N LEU A 157 4.83 -1.91 1.17
CA LEU A 157 4.35 -1.49 2.48
C LEU A 157 3.37 -2.53 3.06
N PRO A 158 3.21 -2.59 4.39
CA PRO A 158 2.16 -3.41 4.98
C PRO A 158 0.78 -3.06 4.42
N TRP A 159 0.05 -4.10 3.98
CA TRP A 159 -1.31 -3.92 3.45
C TRP A 159 -2.31 -3.61 4.56
N ASN A 160 -2.08 -4.12 5.77
CA ASN A 160 -3.02 -4.10 6.88
C ASN A 160 -2.70 -3.04 7.95
N GLU A 161 -2.22 -1.87 7.54
CA GLU A 161 -2.04 -0.75 8.45
C GLU A 161 -2.63 0.54 7.86
N LEU A 162 -3.27 1.34 8.71
CA LEU A 162 -3.48 2.77 8.43
C LEU A 162 -2.17 3.53 8.62
N GLY A 163 -1.46 3.22 9.71
CA GLY A 163 -0.09 3.68 9.99
C GLY A 163 0.01 5.15 10.38
N THR A 164 1.22 5.55 10.75
CA THR A 164 1.57 6.95 11.07
C THR A 164 1.92 7.76 9.82
N ALA A 165 2.42 7.08 8.79
CA ALA A 165 2.71 7.60 7.46
C ALA A 165 2.46 6.49 6.41
N PHE A 166 2.16 6.87 5.17
CA PHE A 166 2.11 5.91 4.06
C PHE A 166 3.51 5.69 3.51
N LEU A 167 4.20 6.70 2.99
CA LEU A 167 5.64 6.63 2.68
C LEU A 167 6.44 7.36 3.74
N ASP A 168 6.26 8.67 3.82
CA ASP A 168 6.80 9.62 4.79
C ASP A 168 6.02 10.94 4.69
N HIS A 169 6.20 11.84 5.68
CA HIS A 169 5.39 13.06 5.73
C HIS A 169 5.53 13.94 4.47
N ALA A 170 6.76 14.18 4.01
CA ALA A 170 7.03 15.05 2.88
C ALA A 170 6.48 14.49 1.57
N SER A 171 6.75 13.21 1.28
CA SER A 171 6.31 12.54 0.05
C SER A 171 4.79 12.37 -0.01
N ASP A 172 4.16 12.04 1.13
CA ASP A 172 2.71 11.92 1.23
C ASP A 172 2.04 13.28 0.99
N ALA A 173 2.57 14.35 1.60
CA ALA A 173 2.04 15.70 1.43
C ALA A 173 2.22 16.22 0.00
N GLN A 174 3.35 15.89 -0.65
CA GLN A 174 3.58 16.22 -2.05
C GLN A 174 2.61 15.49 -2.97
N THR A 175 2.42 14.18 -2.77
CA THR A 175 1.47 13.35 -3.53
C THR A 175 0.05 13.92 -3.43
N LEU A 176 -0.41 14.23 -2.20
CA LEU A 176 -1.73 14.84 -1.98
C LEU A 176 -1.90 16.15 -2.75
N ARG A 177 -0.89 17.03 -2.72
CA ARG A 177 -0.97 18.34 -3.36
C ARG A 177 -0.90 18.25 -4.88
N GLU A 178 0.08 17.53 -5.41
CA GLU A 178 0.41 17.55 -6.84
C GLU A 178 -0.47 16.61 -7.65
N GLN A 179 -0.79 15.43 -7.11
CA GLN A 179 -1.54 14.40 -7.85
C GLN A 179 -3.03 14.42 -7.52
N TRP A 180 -3.41 14.80 -6.30
CA TRP A 180 -4.80 14.77 -5.85
C TRP A 180 -5.44 16.16 -5.70
N SER A 181 -4.63 17.23 -5.80
CA SER A 181 -5.07 18.60 -5.54
C SER A 181 -5.73 18.75 -4.15
N VAL A 182 -5.19 18.05 -3.16
CA VAL A 182 -5.62 18.09 -1.76
C VAL A 182 -4.64 18.95 -0.97
N ALA A 183 -5.16 19.99 -0.33
CA ALA A 183 -4.38 20.92 0.48
C ALA A 183 -4.87 21.02 1.93
N ASP A 184 -6.09 20.59 2.21
CA ASP A 184 -6.76 20.76 3.49
C ASP A 184 -7.79 19.63 3.75
N PRO A 185 -8.35 19.52 4.97
CA PRO A 185 -9.32 18.48 5.31
C PRO A 185 -10.59 18.49 4.45
N ALA A 186 -11.03 19.66 3.95
CA ALA A 186 -12.26 19.78 3.18
C ALA A 186 -12.07 19.23 1.76
N THR A 187 -10.99 19.63 1.10
CA THR A 187 -10.59 19.11 -0.22
C THR A 187 -10.27 17.61 -0.15
N TRP A 188 -9.66 17.14 0.94
CA TRP A 188 -9.47 15.71 1.20
C TRP A 188 -10.79 14.94 1.25
N GLN A 189 -11.74 15.40 2.07
CA GLN A 189 -13.05 14.75 2.20
C GLN A 189 -13.80 14.74 0.87
N GLN A 190 -13.78 15.85 0.13
CA GLN A 190 -14.39 15.94 -1.20
C GLN A 190 -13.81 14.90 -2.17
N ARG A 191 -12.48 14.75 -2.21
CA ARG A 191 -11.82 13.74 -3.07
C ARG A 191 -12.14 12.32 -2.64
N LEU A 192 -12.20 12.07 -1.34
CA LEU A 192 -12.61 10.77 -0.81
C LEU A 192 -14.04 10.43 -1.22
N ASP A 193 -14.98 11.36 -1.10
CA ASP A 193 -16.39 11.14 -1.48
C ASP A 193 -16.54 10.86 -2.99
N GLN A 194 -15.73 11.52 -3.84
CA GLN A 194 -15.69 11.26 -5.28
C GLN A 194 -15.24 9.83 -5.59
N LEU A 195 -14.16 9.36 -4.94
CA LEU A 195 -13.65 7.99 -5.10
C LEU A 195 -14.65 6.96 -4.57
N LEU A 196 -15.23 7.18 -3.38
CA LEU A 196 -16.24 6.29 -2.82
C LEU A 196 -17.51 6.22 -3.67
N SER A 197 -17.74 7.22 -4.53
CA SER A 197 -18.84 7.28 -5.49
C SER A 197 -18.48 6.76 -6.89
N GLY A 198 -17.26 6.25 -7.10
CA GLY A 198 -16.82 5.72 -8.40
C GLY A 198 -16.63 6.78 -9.49
N GLN A 199 -16.23 8.00 -9.12
CA GLN A 199 -16.14 9.14 -10.04
C GLN A 199 -14.73 9.40 -10.61
N PHE A 200 -13.74 8.55 -10.34
CA PHE A 200 -12.42 8.62 -10.95
C PHE A 200 -12.36 7.89 -12.29
N VAL A 201 -12.99 6.71 -12.40
CA VAL A 201 -13.01 5.94 -13.65
C VAL A 201 -13.93 6.55 -14.71
N PRO A 202 -13.71 6.26 -16.01
CA PRO A 202 -14.56 6.79 -17.09
C PRO A 202 -16.01 6.32 -16.97
N ALA A 203 -16.94 7.25 -16.72
CA ALA A 203 -18.34 6.95 -16.43
C ALA A 203 -19.06 6.16 -17.54
N ASP A 204 -18.79 6.49 -18.81
CA ASP A 204 -19.42 5.81 -19.96
C ASP A 204 -18.94 4.34 -20.06
N THR A 205 -17.65 4.10 -19.79
CA THR A 205 -17.08 2.74 -19.80
C THR A 205 -17.60 1.92 -18.63
N GLU A 206 -17.64 2.49 -17.43
CA GLU A 206 -18.23 1.83 -16.26
C GLU A 206 -19.70 1.48 -16.50
N SER A 207 -20.48 2.40 -17.08
CA SER A 207 -21.90 2.17 -17.39
C SER A 207 -22.09 1.03 -18.40
N ALA A 208 -21.26 0.99 -19.46
CA ALA A 208 -21.25 -0.08 -20.45
C ALA A 208 -20.92 -1.46 -19.83
N LEU A 209 -19.89 -1.52 -18.99
CA LEU A 209 -19.49 -2.75 -18.30
C LEU A 209 -20.59 -3.26 -17.37
N ARG A 210 -21.23 -2.36 -16.60
CA ARG A 210 -22.34 -2.71 -15.71
C ARG A 210 -23.58 -3.18 -16.47
N ALA A 211 -23.92 -2.55 -17.58
CA ALA A 211 -25.00 -3.00 -18.44
C ALA A 211 -24.73 -4.40 -19.00
N ARG A 212 -23.50 -4.64 -19.50
CA ARG A 212 -23.06 -5.95 -20.01
C ARG A 212 -23.12 -7.05 -18.95
N ALA A 213 -22.69 -6.76 -17.72
CA ALA A 213 -22.74 -7.73 -16.61
C ALA A 213 -24.18 -8.11 -16.24
N ARG A 214 -25.09 -7.13 -16.14
CA ARG A 214 -26.51 -7.39 -15.82
C ARG A 214 -27.23 -8.19 -16.90
N GLY A 215 -26.93 -7.92 -18.18
CA GLY A 215 -27.52 -8.67 -19.31
C GLY A 215 -27.14 -10.14 -19.32
N ARG A 216 -25.96 -10.49 -18.79
CA ARG A 216 -25.55 -11.88 -18.59
C ARG A 216 -26.32 -12.54 -17.44
N ASP A 217 -26.43 -11.86 -16.29
CA ASP A 217 -27.18 -12.38 -15.14
C ASP A 217 -28.65 -12.65 -15.49
N THR A 218 -29.25 -11.86 -16.39
CA THR A 218 -30.61 -12.10 -16.89
C THR A 218 -30.67 -13.29 -17.83
N ALA A 219 -29.73 -13.42 -18.78
CA ALA A 219 -29.67 -14.56 -19.69
C ALA A 219 -29.44 -15.89 -18.95
N ASP A 220 -28.51 -15.91 -17.99
CA ASP A 220 -28.21 -17.10 -17.16
C ASP A 220 -29.40 -17.47 -16.25
N LYS A 221 -30.31 -16.53 -15.93
CA LYS A 221 -31.55 -16.79 -15.17
C LYS A 221 -32.74 -17.20 -16.05
N GLU A 222 -32.78 -16.77 -17.30
CA GLU A 222 -33.85 -17.08 -18.27
C GLU A 222 -33.70 -18.47 -18.92
N GLU A 223 -32.60 -19.19 -18.69
CA GLU A 223 -32.49 -20.62 -19.04
C GLU A 223 -33.31 -21.56 -18.10
N ALA A 224 -34.04 -21.02 -17.12
CA ALA A 224 -35.14 -21.71 -16.43
C ALA A 224 -36.47 -21.49 -17.19
N PRO A 225 -37.34 -22.51 -17.38
CA PRO A 225 -38.38 -22.43 -18.40
C PRO A 225 -39.50 -21.43 -18.06
N GLU A 226 -39.80 -20.61 -19.08
CA GLU A 226 -40.99 -19.77 -19.31
C GLU A 226 -41.12 -18.44 -18.55
N ALA A 227 -40.92 -17.31 -19.25
CA ALA A 227 -41.99 -16.62 -19.96
C ALA A 227 -41.43 -15.43 -20.75
N ALA A 228 -41.68 -15.44 -22.07
CA ALA A 228 -41.28 -14.38 -22.99
C ALA A 228 -41.93 -13.04 -22.65
N GLY A 229 -41.09 -12.04 -22.41
CA GLY A 229 -41.45 -10.62 -22.44
C GLY A 229 -40.35 -9.88 -23.18
N SER A 230 -40.57 -9.65 -24.48
CA SER A 230 -39.73 -8.79 -25.32
C SER A 230 -39.80 -7.34 -24.83
N GLY A 231 -39.00 -7.02 -23.82
CA GLY A 231 -38.63 -5.64 -23.48
C GLY A 231 -37.47 -5.25 -24.38
N GLU A 232 -37.68 -4.23 -25.21
CA GLU A 232 -36.65 -3.63 -26.05
C GLU A 232 -35.35 -3.46 -25.26
N ALA A 233 -34.28 -4.14 -25.69
CA ALA A 233 -32.93 -3.87 -25.24
C ALA A 233 -32.57 -2.46 -25.68
N ALA A 234 -32.96 -1.48 -24.87
CA ALA A 234 -32.59 -0.08 -25.03
C ALA A 234 -31.08 -0.01 -25.21
N ASP A 235 -30.67 0.73 -26.24
CA ASP A 235 -29.32 1.01 -26.73
C ASP A 235 -28.26 0.94 -25.61
N ALA A 236 -27.79 -0.26 -25.29
CA ALA A 236 -26.85 -0.44 -24.19
C ALA A 236 -25.52 0.18 -24.63
N PRO A 237 -24.91 1.05 -23.80
CA PRO A 237 -23.68 1.72 -24.20
C PRO A 237 -22.63 0.69 -24.58
N ALA A 238 -22.00 0.88 -25.74
CA ALA A 238 -21.03 -0.05 -26.27
C ALA A 238 -19.77 -0.08 -25.41
N VAL A 239 -19.26 -1.28 -25.13
CA VAL A 239 -17.97 -1.43 -24.43
C VAL A 239 -16.85 -1.01 -25.38
N PRO A 240 -15.92 -0.12 -24.97
CA PRO A 240 -14.83 0.32 -25.83
C PRO A 240 -13.96 -0.84 -26.33
N GLU A 241 -13.47 -0.77 -27.58
CA GLU A 241 -12.61 -1.82 -28.16
C GLU A 241 -11.35 -2.09 -27.32
N LEU A 242 -10.75 -1.04 -26.76
CA LEU A 242 -9.57 -1.17 -25.90
C LEU A 242 -9.82 -2.06 -24.66
N VAL A 243 -11.03 -2.03 -24.11
CA VAL A 243 -11.42 -2.94 -23.01
C VAL A 243 -11.36 -4.38 -23.48
N THR A 244 -11.96 -4.67 -24.64
CA THR A 244 -11.95 -6.02 -25.23
C THR A 244 -10.53 -6.52 -25.47
N THR A 245 -9.64 -5.66 -25.98
CA THR A 245 -8.21 -5.98 -26.16
C THR A 245 -7.53 -6.36 -24.85
N TYR A 246 -7.78 -5.60 -23.76
CA TYR A 246 -7.24 -5.96 -22.45
C TYR A 246 -7.85 -7.26 -21.90
N GLU A 247 -9.14 -7.49 -22.09
CA GLU A 247 -9.79 -8.74 -21.65
C GLU A 247 -9.24 -9.96 -22.39
N GLU A 248 -8.98 -9.86 -23.69
CA GLU A 248 -8.26 -10.88 -24.47
C GLU A 248 -6.88 -11.16 -23.90
N ARG A 249 -6.14 -10.09 -23.60
CA ARG A 249 -4.80 -10.22 -23.03
C ARG A 249 -4.83 -10.81 -21.62
N PHE A 250 -5.75 -10.37 -20.77
CA PHE A 250 -5.93 -10.88 -19.41
C PHE A 250 -6.22 -12.38 -19.40
N ARG A 251 -7.04 -12.87 -20.34
CA ARG A 251 -7.28 -14.31 -20.49
C ARG A 251 -6.04 -15.06 -20.92
N THR A 252 -5.25 -14.47 -21.82
CA THR A 252 -3.97 -15.05 -22.27
C THR A 252 -2.96 -15.15 -21.12
N ASP A 253 -2.87 -14.11 -20.29
CA ASP A 253 -1.86 -14.00 -19.22
C ASP A 253 -2.34 -14.54 -17.86
N GLY A 254 -3.57 -15.07 -17.81
CA GLY A 254 -4.15 -15.76 -16.64
C GLY A 254 -4.77 -14.86 -15.57
N LEU A 255 -5.10 -13.61 -15.90
CA LEU A 255 -5.79 -12.66 -15.02
C LEU A 255 -7.32 -12.84 -15.04
N LEU A 256 -7.83 -13.49 -16.08
CA LEU A 256 -9.24 -13.84 -16.25
C LEU A 256 -9.36 -15.31 -16.68
N PRO A 257 -10.47 -16.00 -16.32
CA PRO A 257 -10.78 -17.31 -16.89
C PRO A 257 -11.10 -17.20 -18.39
N THR A 258 -11.16 -18.33 -19.11
CA THR A 258 -11.30 -18.39 -20.58
C THR A 258 -12.47 -17.59 -21.16
N ASP A 259 -13.59 -17.50 -20.43
CA ASP A 259 -14.77 -16.70 -20.81
C ASP A 259 -15.02 -15.54 -19.82
N GLY A 260 -14.02 -15.23 -19.01
CA GLY A 260 -14.03 -14.15 -18.04
C GLY A 260 -14.10 -12.79 -18.72
N ARG A 261 -14.81 -11.88 -18.08
CA ARG A 261 -14.96 -10.48 -18.46
C ARG A 261 -14.92 -9.62 -17.22
N VAL A 262 -14.43 -8.40 -17.34
CA VAL A 262 -14.44 -7.42 -16.27
C VAL A 262 -15.85 -6.85 -16.14
N VAL A 263 -16.34 -6.78 -14.91
CA VAL A 263 -17.72 -6.36 -14.59
C VAL A 263 -17.84 -4.90 -14.19
N SER A 264 -16.73 -4.29 -13.75
CA SER A 264 -16.67 -2.91 -13.28
C SER A 264 -15.23 -2.44 -13.09
N LEU A 265 -14.98 -1.13 -13.21
CA LEU A 265 -13.69 -0.47 -13.00
C LEU A 265 -13.52 0.13 -11.60
N VAL A 266 -14.60 0.27 -10.82
CA VAL A 266 -14.59 1.05 -9.55
C VAL A 266 -13.68 0.49 -8.46
N ALA A 267 -13.14 -0.72 -8.62
CA ALA A 267 -12.07 -1.23 -7.79
C ALA A 267 -10.83 -0.32 -7.80
N LEU A 268 -10.55 0.38 -8.91
CA LEU A 268 -9.48 1.39 -8.95
C LEU A 268 -9.80 2.55 -8.00
N ASP A 269 -11.03 3.07 -8.04
CA ASP A 269 -11.49 4.13 -7.14
C ASP A 269 -11.38 3.71 -5.69
N TYR A 270 -11.81 2.50 -5.33
CA TYR A 270 -11.75 2.02 -3.95
C TYR A 270 -10.32 1.78 -3.46
N ALA A 271 -9.43 1.27 -4.33
CA ALA A 271 -8.01 1.16 -4.01
C ALA A 271 -7.38 2.55 -3.77
N HIS A 272 -7.71 3.53 -4.61
CA HIS A 272 -7.30 4.91 -4.44
C HIS A 272 -7.94 5.57 -3.21
N ALA A 273 -9.19 5.27 -2.87
CA ALA A 273 -9.86 5.79 -1.68
C ALA A 273 -9.10 5.37 -0.41
N VAL A 274 -8.72 4.09 -0.33
CA VAL A 274 -7.93 3.57 0.81
C VAL A 274 -6.56 4.25 0.88
N ALA A 275 -5.88 4.45 -0.26
CA ALA A 275 -4.62 5.17 -0.28
C ALA A 275 -4.76 6.65 0.12
N LEU A 276 -5.80 7.32 -0.37
CA LEU A 276 -6.13 8.70 0.00
C LEU A 276 -6.42 8.83 1.50
N VAL A 277 -7.05 7.82 2.11
CA VAL A 277 -7.22 7.78 3.56
C VAL A 277 -5.89 7.65 4.29
N ARG A 278 -4.99 6.77 3.83
CA ARG A 278 -3.66 6.59 4.45
C ARG A 278 -2.80 7.85 4.32
N TRP A 279 -2.77 8.47 3.14
CA TRP A 279 -2.11 9.76 2.93
C TRP A 279 -2.73 10.87 3.78
N GLY A 280 -4.05 10.97 3.82
CA GLY A 280 -4.77 11.97 4.63
C GLY A 280 -4.47 11.84 6.11
N LEU A 281 -4.42 10.62 6.64
CA LEU A 281 -4.04 10.35 8.03
C LEU A 281 -2.57 10.74 8.29
N GLY A 282 -1.65 10.36 7.39
CA GLY A 282 -0.24 10.74 7.44
C GLY A 282 -0.03 12.26 7.39
N ALA A 283 -0.84 12.97 6.62
CA ALA A 283 -0.81 14.42 6.49
C ALA A 283 -1.65 15.17 7.54
N ARG A 284 -2.25 14.45 8.51
CA ARG A 284 -3.09 15.02 9.58
C ARG A 284 -4.36 15.75 9.07
N LEU A 285 -4.86 15.34 7.91
CA LEU A 285 -6.10 15.86 7.31
C LEU A 285 -7.36 15.18 7.88
N CYS A 286 -7.21 14.00 8.50
CA CYS A 286 -8.29 13.30 9.19
C CYS A 286 -7.79 12.65 10.50
N ALA A 287 -8.72 12.35 11.40
CA ALA A 287 -8.43 11.63 12.64
C ALA A 287 -8.41 10.09 12.41
N PRO A 288 -7.71 9.31 13.26
CA PRO A 288 -7.66 7.84 13.12
C PRO A 288 -9.03 7.17 13.02
N GLN A 289 -10.00 7.59 13.84
CA GLN A 289 -11.35 7.01 13.82
C GLN A 289 -12.08 7.26 12.49
N GLN A 290 -11.90 8.45 11.90
CA GLN A 290 -12.48 8.78 10.60
C GLN A 290 -11.82 7.95 9.49
N ALA A 291 -10.51 7.72 9.58
CA ALA A 291 -9.77 6.88 8.64
C ALA A 291 -10.26 5.41 8.69
N GLU A 292 -10.45 4.84 9.87
CA GLU A 292 -10.99 3.48 10.03
C GLU A 292 -12.39 3.34 9.42
N GLN A 293 -13.27 4.32 9.66
CA GLN A 293 -14.62 4.33 9.10
C GLN A 293 -14.60 4.45 7.57
N ALA A 294 -13.78 5.34 7.02
CA ALA A 294 -13.65 5.53 5.58
C ALA A 294 -13.13 4.26 4.87
N VAL A 295 -12.14 3.59 5.45
CA VAL A 295 -11.61 2.34 4.89
C VAL A 295 -12.65 1.21 4.98
N ALA A 296 -13.36 1.08 6.10
CA ALA A 296 -14.44 0.11 6.21
C ALA A 296 -15.57 0.38 5.19
N GLN A 297 -15.87 1.65 4.91
CA GLN A 297 -16.82 2.07 3.88
C GLN A 297 -16.35 1.69 2.47
N ALA A 298 -15.07 1.91 2.13
CA ALA A 298 -14.50 1.47 0.85
C ALA A 298 -14.66 -0.05 0.66
N GLY A 299 -14.38 -0.85 1.70
CA GLY A 299 -14.60 -2.29 1.69
C GLY A 299 -16.06 -2.69 1.50
N ALA A 300 -16.99 -1.98 2.15
CA ALA A 300 -18.43 -2.21 1.96
C ALA A 300 -18.89 -1.90 0.53
N ARG A 301 -18.43 -0.79 -0.06
CA ARG A 301 -18.71 -0.44 -1.45
C ARG A 301 -18.13 -1.45 -2.45
N ALA A 302 -16.92 -1.95 -2.18
CA ALA A 302 -16.32 -3.01 -2.99
C ALA A 302 -17.19 -4.28 -3.02
N ARG A 303 -17.79 -4.67 -1.89
CA ARG A 303 -18.73 -5.81 -1.81
C ARG A 303 -20.06 -5.58 -2.51
N GLU A 304 -20.53 -4.34 -2.60
CA GLU A 304 -21.71 -4.01 -3.42
C GLU A 304 -21.40 -4.13 -4.92
N ALA A 305 -20.15 -3.89 -5.30
CA ALA A 305 -19.72 -3.79 -6.69
C ALA A 305 -19.28 -5.13 -7.31
N TYR A 306 -18.76 -6.06 -6.51
CA TYR A 306 -18.11 -7.29 -6.98
C TYR A 306 -18.58 -8.51 -6.16
N GLY A 307 -18.43 -9.72 -6.72
CA GLY A 307 -18.77 -10.98 -6.05
C GLY A 307 -17.58 -11.72 -5.45
N SER A 308 -16.34 -11.37 -5.82
CA SER A 308 -15.12 -12.05 -5.37
C SER A 308 -13.89 -11.14 -5.42
N TRP A 309 -12.80 -11.57 -4.77
CA TRP A 309 -11.50 -10.89 -4.88
C TRP A 309 -10.94 -10.97 -6.30
N GLU A 310 -11.18 -12.06 -7.02
CA GLU A 310 -10.74 -12.23 -8.41
C GLU A 310 -11.42 -11.23 -9.35
N GLU A 311 -12.72 -11.00 -9.17
CA GLU A 311 -13.45 -9.96 -9.90
C GLU A 311 -12.94 -8.55 -9.54
N PHE A 312 -12.73 -8.27 -8.26
CA PHE A 312 -12.14 -7.01 -7.79
C PHE A 312 -10.75 -6.79 -8.41
N ALA A 313 -9.90 -7.84 -8.42
CA ALA A 313 -8.56 -7.81 -8.96
C ALA A 313 -8.55 -7.52 -10.47
N ALA A 314 -9.45 -8.12 -11.23
CA ALA A 314 -9.59 -7.88 -12.66
C ALA A 314 -10.13 -6.46 -12.95
N GLY A 315 -11.09 -5.99 -12.14
CA GLY A 315 -11.59 -4.62 -12.20
C GLY A 315 -10.52 -3.57 -11.93
N TYR A 316 -9.73 -3.78 -10.88
CA TYR A 316 -8.59 -2.91 -10.54
C TYR A 316 -7.56 -2.90 -11.68
N ALA A 317 -7.18 -4.08 -12.19
CA ALA A 317 -6.21 -4.21 -13.26
C ALA A 317 -6.65 -3.46 -14.53
N LEU A 318 -7.89 -3.67 -14.99
CA LEU A 318 -8.40 -2.96 -16.17
C LEU A 318 -8.49 -1.46 -15.94
N GLY A 319 -9.02 -1.02 -14.79
CA GLY A 319 -9.11 0.40 -14.45
C GLY A 319 -7.74 1.07 -14.51
N ARG A 320 -6.72 0.46 -13.89
CA ARG A 320 -5.34 0.97 -13.88
C ARG A 320 -4.77 1.10 -15.29
N LEU A 321 -4.99 0.10 -16.15
CA LEU A 321 -4.44 0.10 -17.51
C LEU A 321 -5.12 1.10 -18.45
N LEU A 322 -6.43 1.33 -18.26
CA LEU A 322 -7.12 2.40 -18.95
C LEU A 322 -6.65 3.78 -18.49
N ALA A 323 -6.31 3.94 -17.21
CA ALA A 323 -5.82 5.21 -16.68
C ALA A 323 -4.38 5.53 -17.08
N PHE A 324 -3.50 4.51 -17.16
CA PHE A 324 -2.05 4.75 -17.19
C PHE A 324 -1.26 4.04 -18.30
N ASP A 325 -1.79 2.98 -18.94
CA ASP A 325 -1.07 2.24 -20.00
C ASP A 325 -1.53 2.62 -21.41
N ASN A 326 -2.84 2.83 -21.61
CA ASN A 326 -3.43 3.22 -22.91
C ASN A 326 -3.13 2.27 -24.08
N GLY A 327 -2.96 0.97 -23.82
CA GLY A 327 -2.85 -0.08 -24.84
C GLY A 327 -1.42 -0.36 -25.31
N TRP A 328 -0.43 0.08 -24.55
CA TRP A 328 0.98 -0.07 -24.89
C TRP A 328 1.56 -1.43 -24.47
N PHE A 329 1.00 -2.06 -23.43
CA PHE A 329 1.45 -3.36 -22.91
C PHE A 329 2.92 -3.38 -22.46
N GLY A 330 3.40 -2.27 -21.88
CA GLY A 330 4.78 -2.11 -21.42
C GLY A 330 5.00 -2.40 -19.94
N PRO A 331 5.96 -1.74 -19.27
CA PRO A 331 6.21 -1.88 -17.84
C PRO A 331 4.97 -1.67 -16.95
N GLN A 332 4.06 -0.75 -17.30
CA GLN A 332 2.81 -0.54 -16.55
C GLN A 332 1.92 -1.79 -16.59
N TYR A 333 1.84 -2.45 -17.75
CA TYR A 333 1.17 -3.73 -17.88
C TYR A 333 1.85 -4.84 -17.08
N ALA A 334 3.17 -5.00 -17.24
CA ALA A 334 3.93 -6.01 -16.52
C ALA A 334 3.81 -5.87 -14.99
N GLU A 335 3.84 -4.64 -14.49
CA GLU A 335 3.63 -4.32 -13.08
C GLU A 335 2.19 -4.64 -12.63
N THR A 336 1.19 -4.29 -13.43
CA THR A 336 -0.22 -4.62 -13.10
C THR A 336 -0.44 -6.13 -13.01
N VAL A 337 0.16 -6.90 -13.93
CA VAL A 337 0.15 -8.37 -13.91
C VAL A 337 0.86 -8.91 -12.67
N HIS A 338 2.01 -8.34 -12.31
CA HIS A 338 2.74 -8.71 -11.09
C HIS A 338 1.88 -8.51 -9.84
N LEU A 339 1.29 -7.32 -9.67
CA LEU A 339 0.43 -7.01 -8.53
C LEU A 339 -0.79 -7.93 -8.45
N HIS A 340 -1.43 -8.18 -9.60
CA HIS A 340 -2.54 -9.12 -9.67
C HIS A 340 -2.12 -10.50 -9.17
N ARG A 341 -1.01 -11.05 -9.68
CA ARG A 341 -0.53 -12.39 -9.29
C ARG A 341 -0.15 -12.47 -7.82
N VAL A 342 0.60 -11.49 -7.31
CA VAL A 342 0.95 -11.43 -5.88
C VAL A 342 -0.31 -11.49 -5.03
N LEU A 343 -1.33 -10.71 -5.36
CA LEU A 343 -2.51 -10.64 -4.53
C LEU A 343 -3.48 -11.81 -4.73
N THR A 344 -3.61 -12.40 -5.93
CA THR A 344 -4.53 -13.53 -6.15
C THR A 344 -3.90 -14.90 -5.91
N GLN A 345 -2.57 -15.01 -5.85
CA GLN A 345 -1.88 -16.31 -5.81
C GLN A 345 -1.00 -16.52 -4.57
N ASP A 346 -0.42 -15.46 -3.99
CA ASP A 346 0.42 -15.61 -2.80
C ASP A 346 -0.42 -16.14 -1.61
N PRO A 347 -0.05 -17.26 -0.97
CA PRO A 347 -0.79 -17.80 0.17
C PRO A 347 -0.92 -16.84 1.36
N ALA A 348 0.01 -15.90 1.53
CA ALA A 348 -0.03 -14.89 2.58
C ALA A 348 -0.89 -13.66 2.21
N SER A 349 -1.44 -13.62 0.99
CA SER A 349 -2.23 -12.48 0.51
C SER A 349 -3.51 -12.28 1.32
N PRO A 350 -3.91 -11.02 1.60
CA PRO A 350 -5.21 -10.74 2.18
C PRO A 350 -6.37 -11.29 1.35
N TRP A 351 -6.26 -11.35 0.02
CA TRP A 351 -7.34 -11.85 -0.85
C TRP A 351 -7.50 -13.37 -0.79
N ARG A 352 -6.51 -14.08 -0.24
CA ARG A 352 -6.57 -15.53 0.02
C ARG A 352 -7.04 -15.83 1.44
N GLY A 353 -6.73 -14.95 2.39
CA GLY A 353 -7.04 -15.12 3.81
C GLY A 353 -8.35 -14.50 4.30
N LEU A 354 -8.84 -13.44 3.64
CA LEU A 354 -10.06 -12.75 4.01
C LEU A 354 -11.24 -13.15 3.12
N PRO A 355 -12.44 -13.38 3.69
CA PRO A 355 -13.63 -13.52 2.86
C PRO A 355 -13.93 -12.21 2.14
N PHE A 356 -14.38 -12.32 0.89
CA PHE A 356 -14.85 -11.16 0.14
C PHE A 356 -16.18 -10.64 0.72
N ALA A 357 -17.14 -11.55 0.98
CA ALA A 357 -18.46 -11.29 1.55
C ALA A 357 -18.63 -11.93 2.93
#